data_AF-A0A068YT29-F1
#
_entry.id   AF-A0A068YT29-F1
#
_cell.length_a   1.000
_cell.length_b   1.000
_cell.length_c   1.000
_cell.angle_alpha   90.00
_cell.angle_beta   90.00
_cell.angle_gamma   90.00
#
_symmetry.space_group_name_H-M   'P 1'
#
loop_
_entity.id
_entity.type
_entity.pdbx_description
1 polymer ?
#
loop_
_entity_poly.entity_id
_entity_poly.type
_entity_poly.pdbx_seq_one_letter_code
_entity_poly.pdbx_strand_id
1 'polypeptide(L)'
;MLAAVISALIGLVQYFGLAPALSPWINQPQAGEAYANLRQRNQFATLTSIGLVALIGWLALRETSAGRLKTQGGLMPWWAYLIALLLALGNAASSSRTGLLQWGLIALFTAWWALPARRHLLVFVMQALLAYGIAVLMLPWLLQWTTGVG
;
A
#
# COMPACT_ATOMS: atom_id res chain seq x y z
N MET A 1 -4.33 0.81 9.66
CA MET A 1 -3.07 1.27 9.05
C MET A 1 -1.86 0.52 9.57
N LEU A 2 -1.54 0.55 10.87
CA LEU A 2 -0.35 -0.11 11.44
C LEU A 2 -0.26 -1.61 11.12
N ALA A 3 -1.34 -2.37 11.34
CA ALA A 3 -1.39 -3.79 10.97
C ALA A 3 -1.16 -4.05 9.47
N ALA A 4 -1.64 -3.15 8.61
CA ALA A 4 -1.44 -3.24 7.16
C ALA A 4 0.01 -2.96 6.77
N VAL A 5 0.67 -2.01 7.41
CA VAL A 5 2.10 -1.71 7.20
C VAL A 5 2.97 -2.87 7.66
N ILE A 6 2.73 -3.40 8.86
CA ILE A 6 3.46 -4.56 9.37
C ILE A 6 3.27 -5.76 8.43
N SER A 7 2.03 -6.01 8.00
CA SER A 7 1.76 -7.10 7.05
C SER A 7 2.42 -6.86 5.69
N ALA A 8 2.48 -5.61 5.22
CA ALA A 8 3.18 -5.26 3.98
C ALA A 8 4.68 -5.56 4.06
N LEU A 9 5.32 -5.23 5.19
CA LEU A 9 6.72 -5.57 5.45
C LEU A 9 6.95 -7.09 5.47
N ILE A 10 6.09 -7.84 6.17
CA ILE A 10 6.14 -9.31 6.19
C ILE A 10 5.98 -9.87 4.78
N GLY A 11 5.03 -9.35 4.00
CA GLY A 11 4.81 -9.76 2.61
C GLY A 11 6.01 -9.48 1.70
N LEU A 12 6.71 -8.36 1.88
CA LEU A 12 7.93 -8.07 1.13
C LEU A 12 9.07 -9.03 1.48
N VAL A 13 9.26 -9.32 2.77
CA VAL A 13 10.24 -10.31 3.23
C VAL A 13 9.96 -11.69 2.63
N GLN A 14 8.69 -12.07 2.54
CA GLN A 14 8.25 -13.28 1.85
C GLN A 14 8.56 -13.26 0.35
N TYR A 15 8.23 -12.17 -0.32
CA TYR A 15 8.40 -12.02 -1.76
C TYR A 15 9.87 -12.23 -2.20
N PHE A 16 10.82 -11.66 -1.45
CA PHE A 16 12.26 -11.79 -1.70
C PHE A 16 12.88 -13.10 -1.20
N GLY A 17 12.08 -14.07 -0.73
CA GLY A 17 12.59 -15.36 -0.28
C GLY A 17 13.37 -15.31 1.04
N LEU A 18 13.26 -14.20 1.79
CA LEU A 18 13.90 -14.03 3.11
C LEU A 18 13.04 -14.59 4.26
N ALA A 19 11.85 -15.13 3.96
CA ALA A 19 10.96 -15.77 4.93
C ALA A 19 11.61 -16.89 5.79
N PRO A 20 12.53 -17.73 5.27
CA PRO A 20 13.17 -18.76 6.10
C PRO A 20 13.95 -18.20 7.29
N ALA A 21 14.48 -16.98 7.20
CA ALA A 21 15.23 -16.34 8.28
C ALA A 21 14.36 -15.88 9.47
N LEU A 22 13.03 -15.83 9.29
CA LEU A 22 12.07 -15.39 10.31
C LEU A 22 11.14 -16.53 10.76
N SER A 23 11.55 -17.77 10.51
CA SER A 23 10.87 -18.96 11.00
C SER A 23 10.97 -19.06 12.53
N PRO A 24 9.90 -19.44 13.26
CA PRO A 24 8.59 -19.90 12.78
C PRO A 24 7.50 -18.81 12.74
N TRP A 25 7.85 -17.53 12.98
CA TRP A 25 6.87 -16.46 13.19
C TRP A 25 6.15 -16.02 11.91
N ILE A 26 6.71 -16.33 10.74
CA ILE A 26 6.19 -15.94 9.43
C ILE A 26 5.97 -17.17 8.56
N ASN A 27 4.84 -17.23 7.85
CA ASN A 27 4.57 -18.29 6.87
C ASN A 27 5.61 -18.26 5.73
N GLN A 28 5.95 -19.43 5.19
CA GLN A 28 6.92 -19.59 4.11
C GLN A 28 6.22 -19.87 2.76
N PRO A 29 5.87 -18.85 1.97
CA PRO A 29 5.45 -19.04 0.58
C PRO A 29 6.62 -19.47 -0.33
N GLN A 30 6.28 -19.95 -1.53
CA GLN A 30 7.24 -20.04 -2.63
C GLN A 30 7.73 -18.62 -3.02
N ALA A 31 8.99 -18.50 -3.46
CA ALA A 31 9.54 -17.24 -3.92
C ALA A 31 8.67 -16.64 -5.03
N GLY A 32 8.40 -15.34 -4.94
CA GLY A 32 7.46 -14.64 -5.84
C GLY A 32 6.01 -14.60 -5.38
N GLU A 33 5.67 -15.22 -4.25
CA GLU A 33 4.35 -15.07 -3.63
C GLU A 33 4.41 -14.32 -2.29
N ALA A 34 3.49 -13.37 -2.09
CA ALA A 34 3.35 -12.66 -0.82
C ALA A 34 1.89 -12.64 -0.33
N TYR A 35 1.67 -13.04 0.91
CA TYR A 35 0.35 -12.96 1.56
C TYR A 35 0.44 -12.73 3.07
N ALA A 36 1.62 -12.36 3.57
CA ALA A 36 1.94 -12.20 4.98
C ALA A 36 1.50 -13.44 5.79
N ASN A 37 0.99 -13.24 7.01
CA ASN A 37 0.47 -14.32 7.84
C ASN A 37 -0.99 -14.72 7.50
N LEU A 38 -1.62 -14.08 6.52
CA LEU A 38 -3.03 -14.29 6.18
C LEU A 38 -3.30 -15.53 5.32
N ARG A 39 -2.25 -16.18 4.80
CA ARG A 39 -2.32 -17.41 3.96
C ARG A 39 -3.20 -17.28 2.70
N GLN A 40 -3.72 -16.09 2.39
CA GLN A 40 -4.60 -15.82 1.25
C GLN A 40 -4.33 -14.43 0.65
N ARG A 41 -4.01 -14.39 -0.65
CA ARG A 41 -3.65 -13.16 -1.40
C ARG A 41 -4.76 -12.10 -1.39
N ASN A 42 -6.02 -12.51 -1.54
CA ASN A 42 -7.15 -11.57 -1.56
C ASN A 42 -7.38 -10.88 -0.21
N GLN A 43 -7.11 -11.58 0.91
CA GLN A 43 -7.22 -10.99 2.24
C GLN A 43 -6.09 -9.97 2.47
N PHE A 44 -4.88 -10.29 1.99
CA PHE A 44 -3.74 -9.38 2.08
C PHE A 44 -3.94 -8.11 1.24
N ALA A 45 -4.40 -8.24 -0.01
CA ALA A 45 -4.80 -7.10 -0.84
C ALA A 45 -5.83 -6.22 -0.12
N THR A 46 -6.89 -6.83 0.43
CA THR A 46 -7.92 -6.10 1.18
C THR A 46 -7.37 -5.38 2.41
N LEU A 47 -6.44 -6.01 3.15
CA LEU A 47 -5.80 -5.38 4.31
C LEU A 47 -4.98 -4.15 3.90
N THR A 48 -4.22 -4.22 2.81
CA THR A 48 -3.46 -3.06 2.30
C THR A 48 -4.38 -1.93 1.86
N SER A 49 -5.50 -2.25 1.20
CA SER A 49 -6.55 -1.31 0.79
C SER A 49 -7.20 -0.62 1.99
N ILE A 50 -7.58 -1.37 3.03
CA ILE A 50 -8.10 -0.79 4.29
C ILE A 50 -7.03 0.09 4.96
N GLY A 51 -5.76 -0.32 4.90
CA GLY A 51 -4.63 0.47 5.36
C GLY A 51 -4.54 1.84 4.68
N LEU A 52 -4.73 1.88 3.36
CA LEU A 52 -4.68 3.10 2.56
C LEU A 52 -5.88 4.01 2.85
N VAL A 53 -7.09 3.45 2.92
CA VAL A 53 -8.31 4.20 3.30
C VAL A 53 -8.16 4.82 4.69
N ALA A 54 -7.62 4.06 5.65
CA ALA A 54 -7.37 4.57 7.00
C ALA A 54 -6.31 5.69 7.01
N LEU A 55 -5.28 5.62 6.17
CA LEU A 55 -4.29 6.69 6.00
C LEU A 55 -4.93 7.96 5.43
N ILE A 56 -5.71 7.85 4.35
CA ILE A 56 -6.41 8.97 3.72
C ILE A 56 -7.37 9.61 4.72
N GLY A 57 -8.17 8.80 5.42
CA GLY A 57 -9.08 9.25 6.47
C GLY A 57 -8.35 9.98 7.59
N TRP A 58 -7.23 9.44 8.07
CA TRP A 58 -6.43 10.10 9.10
C TRP A 58 -5.89 11.46 8.66
N LEU A 59 -5.35 11.56 7.45
CA LEU A 59 -4.86 12.83 6.88
C LEU A 59 -6.01 13.85 6.76
N ALA A 60 -7.17 13.39 6.29
CA ALA A 60 -8.38 14.18 6.21
C ALA A 60 -8.89 14.69 7.58
N LEU A 61 -8.88 13.85 8.62
CA LEU A 61 -9.27 14.25 9.96
C LEU A 61 -8.28 15.29 10.52
N ARG A 62 -6.96 15.09 10.32
CA ARG A 62 -5.94 16.06 10.76
C ARG A 62 -6.14 17.44 10.15
N GLU A 63 -6.50 17.54 8.87
CA GLU A 63 -6.84 18.83 8.25
C GLU A 63 -8.04 19.49 8.89
N THR A 64 -9.07 18.71 9.18
CA THR A 64 -10.30 19.21 9.80
C THR A 64 -10.03 19.71 11.22
N SER A 65 -9.18 19.00 11.98
CA SER A 65 -8.75 19.39 13.33
C SER A 65 -7.77 20.57 13.34
N ALA A 66 -6.88 20.67 12.36
CA ALA A 66 -6.01 21.83 12.17
C ALA A 66 -6.81 23.08 11.69
N GLY A 67 -7.97 22.86 11.07
CA GLY A 67 -8.85 23.87 10.47
C GLY A 67 -9.79 24.64 11.41
N ARG A 68 -9.38 24.95 12.66
CA ARG A 68 -9.74 26.22 13.35
C ARG A 68 -8.55 27.18 13.44
N LEU A 69 -7.34 26.75 13.11
CA LEU A 69 -6.11 27.53 13.17
C LEU A 69 -5.34 27.36 11.86
N LYS A 70 -5.61 28.26 10.91
CA LYS A 70 -4.87 28.46 9.64
C LYS A 70 -4.94 27.30 8.64
N THR A 71 -5.79 27.52 7.64
CA THR A 71 -5.59 27.08 6.26
C THR A 71 -4.19 27.47 5.77
N GLN A 72 -3.24 26.55 5.88
CA GLN A 72 -2.04 26.56 5.06
C GLN A 72 -1.96 25.20 4.41
N GLY A 73 -1.69 25.19 3.10
CA GLY A 73 -1.37 24.00 2.32
C GLY A 73 -0.12 23.33 2.88
N GLY A 74 -0.28 22.64 4.01
CA GLY A 74 0.76 21.86 4.64
C GLY A 74 1.16 20.77 3.68
N LEU A 75 2.45 20.76 3.32
CA LEU A 75 3.05 19.70 2.52
C LEU A 75 2.64 18.34 3.12
N MET A 76 2.22 17.43 2.25
CA MET A 76 1.87 16.08 2.65
C MET A 76 3.07 15.47 3.40
N PRO A 77 2.90 14.95 4.62
CA PRO A 77 4.03 14.51 5.40
C PRO A 77 4.75 13.36 4.70
N TRP A 78 6.08 13.41 4.67
CA TRP A 78 6.92 12.42 3.99
C TRP A 78 6.62 10.97 4.43
N TRP A 79 6.27 10.77 5.71
CA TRP A 79 5.93 9.45 6.24
C TRP A 79 4.64 8.88 5.62
N ALA A 80 3.71 9.72 5.16
CA ALA A 80 2.50 9.24 4.49
C ALA A 80 2.84 8.63 3.13
N TYR A 81 3.81 9.21 2.41
CA TYR A 81 4.34 8.63 1.18
C TYR A 81 5.03 7.29 1.43
N LEU A 82 5.83 7.19 2.51
CA LEU A 82 6.47 5.92 2.87
C LEU A 82 5.44 4.83 3.16
N ILE A 83 4.39 5.15 3.92
CA ILE A 83 3.31 4.20 4.22
C ILE A 83 2.56 3.80 2.94
N ALA A 84 2.18 4.77 2.11
CA ALA A 84 1.49 4.49 0.85
C ALA A 84 2.34 3.61 -0.08
N LEU A 85 3.64 3.86 -0.16
CA LEU A 85 4.59 3.06 -0.93
C LEU A 85 4.67 1.63 -0.40
N LEU A 86 4.78 1.44 0.92
CA LEU A 86 4.80 0.10 1.53
C LEU A 86 3.52 -0.67 1.24
N LEU A 87 2.35 -0.02 1.37
CA LEU A 87 1.06 -0.65 1.07
C LEU A 87 0.93 -1.00 -0.42
N ALA A 88 1.41 -0.13 -1.31
CA ALA A 88 1.46 -0.38 -2.75
C ALA A 88 2.34 -1.60 -3.07
N LEU A 89 3.57 -1.61 -2.56
CA LEU A 89 4.51 -2.72 -2.75
C LEU A 89 3.95 -4.04 -2.20
N GLY A 90 3.38 -4.03 -1.00
CA GLY A 90 2.74 -5.22 -0.41
C GLY A 90 1.56 -5.74 -1.26
N ASN A 91 0.69 -4.85 -1.73
CA ASN A 91 -0.42 -5.23 -2.59
C ASN A 91 0.07 -5.79 -3.94
N ALA A 92 1.13 -5.21 -4.50
CA ALA A 92 1.68 -5.61 -5.79
C ALA A 92 2.38 -6.96 -5.70
N ALA A 93 3.16 -7.17 -4.64
CA ALA A 93 3.81 -8.44 -4.32
C ALA A 93 2.77 -9.56 -4.09
N SER A 94 1.56 -9.22 -3.66
CA SER A 94 0.48 -10.20 -3.52
C SER A 94 -0.01 -10.76 -4.85
N SER A 95 0.26 -10.10 -5.98
CA SER A 95 -0.18 -10.49 -7.32
C SER A 95 -1.70 -10.75 -7.42
N SER A 96 -2.52 -10.09 -6.59
CA SER A 96 -3.97 -10.27 -6.61
C SER A 96 -4.62 -9.47 -7.74
N ARG A 97 -5.41 -10.15 -8.59
CA ARG A 97 -6.19 -9.53 -9.66
C ARG A 97 -7.20 -8.49 -9.17
N THR A 98 -7.62 -8.58 -7.91
CA THR A 98 -8.58 -7.65 -7.31
C THR A 98 -7.92 -6.42 -6.67
N GLY A 99 -6.59 -6.44 -6.45
CA GLY A 99 -5.85 -5.34 -5.82
C GLY A 99 -5.91 -4.03 -6.61
N LEU A 100 -5.75 -4.10 -7.93
CA LEU A 100 -5.91 -2.97 -8.87
C LEU A 100 -7.31 -2.36 -8.80
N LEU A 101 -8.34 -3.21 -8.80
CA LEU A 101 -9.72 -2.76 -8.72
C LEU A 101 -9.99 -2.03 -7.39
N GLN A 102 -9.51 -2.58 -6.27
CA GLN A 102 -9.67 -1.94 -4.96
C GLN A 102 -8.99 -0.56 -4.89
N TRP A 103 -7.75 -0.45 -5.37
CA TRP A 103 -7.03 0.82 -5.36
C TRP A 103 -7.64 1.85 -6.33
N GLY A 104 -8.13 1.41 -7.50
CA GLY A 104 -8.89 2.25 -8.42
C GLY A 104 -10.18 2.79 -7.81
N LEU A 105 -10.93 1.94 -7.11
CA LEU A 105 -12.13 2.35 -6.38
C LEU A 105 -11.81 3.34 -5.25
N ILE A 106 -10.72 3.14 -4.50
CA ILE A 106 -10.26 4.09 -3.48
C ILE A 106 -9.95 5.45 -4.10
N ALA A 107 -9.27 5.48 -5.26
CA ALA A 107 -8.99 6.71 -5.98
C ALA A 107 -10.27 7.42 -6.43
N LEU A 108 -11.24 6.67 -6.98
CA LEU A 108 -12.53 7.19 -7.41
C LEU A 108 -13.35 7.78 -6.24
N PHE A 109 -13.47 7.03 -5.14
CA PHE A 109 -14.18 7.50 -3.95
C PHE A 109 -13.48 8.69 -3.30
N THR A 110 -12.14 8.69 -3.28
CA THR A 110 -11.38 9.84 -2.80
C THR A 110 -11.61 11.04 -3.69
N ALA A 111 -11.62 10.89 -5.01
CA ALA A 111 -11.94 11.98 -5.93
C ALA A 111 -13.33 12.54 -5.65
N TRP A 112 -14.36 11.68 -5.62
CA TRP A 112 -15.74 12.07 -5.33
C TRP A 112 -15.86 12.86 -4.02
N TRP A 113 -15.17 12.40 -2.97
CA TRP A 113 -15.24 13.01 -1.65
C TRP A 113 -14.34 14.25 -1.48
N ALA A 114 -13.17 14.30 -2.14
CA ALA A 114 -12.14 15.30 -1.94
C ALA A 114 -12.15 16.46 -2.96
N LEU A 115 -12.73 16.26 -4.15
CA LEU A 115 -12.76 17.28 -5.22
C LEU A 115 -13.37 18.64 -4.82
N PRO A 116 -14.30 18.76 -3.85
CA PRO A 116 -14.81 20.07 -3.44
C PRO A 116 -13.81 20.93 -2.62
N ALA A 117 -12.84 20.34 -1.91
CA ALA A 117 -12.05 21.08 -0.91
C ALA A 117 -10.63 20.55 -0.62
N ARG A 118 -10.27 19.36 -1.09
CA ARG A 118 -9.08 18.60 -0.65
C ARG A 118 -8.30 18.01 -1.82
N ARG A 119 -8.05 18.81 -2.86
CA ARG A 119 -7.38 18.38 -4.11
C ARG A 119 -6.02 17.71 -3.88
N HIS A 120 -5.28 18.09 -2.84
CA HIS A 120 -3.99 17.49 -2.50
C HIS A 120 -4.12 16.03 -2.02
N LEU A 121 -5.22 15.64 -1.37
CA LEU A 121 -5.50 14.23 -1.06
C LEU A 121 -5.74 13.42 -2.34
N LEU A 122 -6.40 14.01 -3.33
CA LEU A 122 -6.56 13.37 -4.65
C LEU A 122 -5.20 13.17 -5.33
N VAL A 123 -4.35 14.20 -5.36
CA VAL A 123 -3.00 14.09 -5.93
C VAL A 123 -2.20 12.99 -5.21
N PHE A 124 -2.27 12.93 -3.89
CA PHE A 124 -1.60 11.90 -3.10
C PHE A 124 -2.09 10.48 -3.44
N VAL A 125 -3.41 10.27 -3.54
CA VAL A 125 -3.94 8.94 -3.89
C VAL A 125 -3.59 8.57 -5.33
N MET A 126 -3.58 9.52 -6.25
CA MET A 126 -3.13 9.27 -7.63
C MET A 126 -1.64 8.90 -7.68
N GLN A 127 -0.79 9.57 -6.89
CA GLN A 127 0.63 9.22 -6.76
C GLN A 127 0.81 7.82 -6.15
N ALA A 128 0.01 7.46 -5.15
CA ALA A 128 0.03 6.13 -4.56
C ALA A 128 -0.41 5.05 -5.57
N LEU A 129 -1.47 5.31 -6.35
CA LEU A 129 -1.95 4.43 -7.41
C LEU A 129 -0.91 4.26 -8.52
N LEU A 130 -0.22 5.35 -8.90
CA LEU A 130 0.88 5.29 -9.85
C LEU A 130 2.04 4.45 -9.31
N ALA A 131 2.44 4.66 -8.06
CA ALA A 131 3.47 3.86 -7.41
C ALA A 131 3.10 2.37 -7.37
N TYR A 132 1.83 2.05 -7.12
CA TYR A 132 1.33 0.68 -7.21
C TYR A 132 1.44 0.10 -8.62
N GLY A 133 1.03 0.84 -9.66
CA GLY A 133 1.18 0.42 -11.05
C GLY A 133 2.64 0.16 -11.43
N ILE A 134 3.54 1.06 -11.05
CA ILE A 134 4.99 0.90 -11.25
C ILE A 134 5.49 -0.35 -10.51
N ALA A 135 5.08 -0.55 -9.26
CA ALA A 135 5.47 -1.71 -8.47
C ALA A 135 5.04 -3.02 -9.14
N VAL A 136 3.80 -3.12 -9.63
CA VAL A 136 3.31 -4.30 -10.35
C VAL A 136 4.17 -4.63 -11.57
N LEU A 137 4.68 -3.62 -12.28
CA LEU A 137 5.55 -3.80 -13.45
C LEU A 137 7.00 -4.14 -13.06
N MET A 138 7.52 -3.54 -11.99
CA MET A 138 8.92 -3.66 -11.58
C MET A 138 9.22 -4.87 -10.70
N LEU A 139 8.25 -5.32 -9.89
CA LEU A 139 8.44 -6.43 -8.95
C LEU A 139 8.86 -7.75 -9.64
N PRO A 140 8.24 -8.18 -10.77
CA PRO A 140 8.68 -9.38 -11.48
C PRO A 140 10.12 -9.28 -11.97
N TRP A 141 10.52 -8.11 -12.46
CA TRP A 141 11.92 -7.85 -12.86
C TRP A 141 12.86 -7.90 -11.65
N LEU A 142 12.52 -7.24 -10.55
CA LEU A 142 13.31 -7.32 -9.31
C LEU A 142 13.44 -8.74 -8.76
N LEU A 143 12.38 -9.55 -8.91
CA LEU A 143 12.42 -10.96 -8.54
C LEU A 143 13.41 -11.74 -9.42
N GLN A 144 13.35 -11.55 -10.74
CA GLN A 144 14.27 -12.18 -11.68
C GLN A 144 15.74 -11.81 -11.35
N TRP A 145 16.01 -10.54 -11.05
CA TRP A 145 17.35 -10.09 -10.69
C TRP A 145 17.84 -10.64 -9.34
N THR A 146 16.96 -10.83 -8.37
CA THR A 146 17.35 -11.30 -7.02
C THR A 146 17.37 -12.82 -6.87
N THR A 147 16.54 -13.54 -7.62
CA THR A 147 16.37 -15.00 -7.47
C THR A 147 16.74 -15.80 -8.72
N GLY A 148 16.90 -15.16 -9.88
CA GLY A 148 17.18 -15.83 -11.15
C GLY A 148 15.99 -16.58 -11.75
N VAL A 149 14.80 -16.49 -11.15
CA VAL A 149 13.59 -17.17 -11.60
C VAL A 149 12.73 -16.19 -12.40
N GLY A 150 12.47 -16.52 -13.67
CA GLY A 150 11.64 -15.73 -14.59
C GLY A 150 10.47 -16.51 -15.14
#